data_AF-A0A2K5Q1X3-F1
#
_entry.id   AF-A0A2K5Q1X3-F1
#
_cell.length_a   1.000
_cell.length_b   1.000
_cell.length_c   1.000
_cell.angle_alpha   90.00
_cell.angle_beta   90.00
_cell.angle_gamma   90.00
#
_symmetry.space_group_name_H-M   'P 1'
#
loop_
_entity.id
_entity.type
_entity.pdbx_description
1 polymer ?
#
loop_
_entity_poly.entity_id
_entity_poly.type
_entity_poly.pdbx_seq_one_letter_code
_entity_poly.pdbx_strand_id
1 'polypeptide(L)'
;MCRSLYPRYLLQFQEPVPCEQLVTALCDIKQAYTQFGGKRPFGVSLLYIGWDKHYGFQLYQSDPSGNYGGWKATCIGNSAVSIFVVLQ
;
A
#
# COMPACT_ATOMS: atom_id res chain seq x y z
N MET A 1 -9.92 -5.85 3.13
CA MET A 1 -9.72 -4.39 3.37
C MET A 1 -9.79 -3.58 2.10
N CYS A 2 -8.91 -3.80 1.12
CA CYS A 2 -8.92 -3.03 -0.14
C CYS A 2 -10.28 -3.06 -0.86
N ARG A 3 -10.86 -4.27 -1.03
CA ARG A 3 -12.18 -4.51 -1.64
C ARG A 3 -13.36 -3.79 -0.94
N SER A 4 -13.26 -3.52 0.36
CA SER A 4 -14.33 -2.85 1.12
C SER A 4 -14.18 -1.33 1.16
N LEU A 5 -12.95 -0.81 1.03
CA LEU A 5 -12.69 0.64 1.02
C LEU A 5 -13.08 1.28 -0.31
N TYR A 6 -12.80 0.62 -1.43
CA TYR A 6 -13.10 1.12 -2.77
C TYR A 6 -14.58 1.50 -2.98
N PRO A 7 -15.57 0.60 -2.77
CA PRO A 7 -16.97 0.94 -3.02
C PRO A 7 -17.49 2.04 -2.09
N ARG A 8 -16.97 2.14 -0.85
CA ARG A 8 -17.35 3.21 0.08
C ARG A 8 -16.93 4.58 -0.45
N TYR A 9 -15.70 4.69 -0.95
CA TYR A 9 -15.21 5.91 -1.57
C TYR A 9 -16.03 6.29 -2.80
N LEU A 10 -16.25 5.31 -3.69
CA LEU A 10 -17.02 5.52 -4.92
C LEU A 10 -18.44 6.02 -4.63
N LEU A 11 -19.11 5.48 -3.62
CA LEU A 11 -20.45 5.94 -3.23
C LEU A 11 -20.45 7.39 -2.72
N GLN A 12 -19.40 7.81 -2.02
CA GLN A 12 -19.32 9.13 -1.40
C GLN A 12 -18.90 10.22 -2.39
N PHE A 13 -17.92 9.95 -3.24
CA PHE A 13 -17.31 10.94 -4.13
C PHE A 13 -17.70 10.77 -5.60
N GLN A 14 -18.34 9.65 -5.96
CA GLN A 14 -18.73 9.33 -7.33
C GLN A 14 -17.56 9.30 -8.33
N GLU A 15 -16.34 9.15 -7.81
CA GLU A 15 -15.11 9.04 -8.60
C GLU A 15 -14.31 7.79 -8.15
N PRO A 16 -13.48 7.21 -9.04
CA PRO A 16 -12.58 6.14 -8.64
C PRO A 16 -11.56 6.66 -7.62
N VAL A 17 -11.28 5.85 -6.59
CA VAL A 17 -10.32 6.22 -5.55
C VAL A 17 -8.90 6.36 -6.15
N PRO A 18 -8.17 7.46 -5.85
CA PRO A 18 -6.77 7.59 -6.21
C PRO A 18 -5.93 6.46 -5.61
N CYS A 19 -4.89 6.02 -6.33
CA CYS A 19 -4.08 4.88 -5.90
C CYS A 19 -3.40 5.16 -4.56
N GLU A 20 -2.77 6.33 -4.42
CA GLU A 20 -2.11 6.78 -3.19
C GLU A 20 -3.07 6.82 -2.00
N GLN A 21 -4.29 7.35 -2.19
CA GLN A 21 -5.27 7.45 -1.11
C GLN A 21 -5.68 6.08 -0.56
N LEU A 22 -5.80 5.08 -1.43
CA LEU A 22 -6.09 3.70 -1.03
C LEU A 22 -4.91 3.07 -0.27
N VAL A 23 -3.68 3.36 -0.68
CA VAL A 23 -2.45 2.92 0.00
C VAL A 23 -2.37 3.53 1.39
N THR A 24 -2.54 4.84 1.52
CA THR A 24 -2.53 5.56 2.81
C THR A 24 -3.56 4.99 3.77
N ALA A 25 -4.81 4.82 3.32
CA ALA A 25 -5.86 4.28 4.18
C ALA A 25 -5.55 2.85 4.68
N LEU A 26 -4.91 2.01 3.87
CA LEU A 26 -4.47 0.68 4.31
C LEU A 26 -3.30 0.75 5.29
N CYS A 27 -2.38 1.69 5.06
CA CYS A 27 -1.22 1.91 5.92
C CYS A 27 -1.61 2.44 7.30
N ASP A 28 -2.55 3.37 7.37
CA ASP A 28 -3.13 3.85 8.63
C ASP A 28 -3.78 2.71 9.43
N ILE A 29 -4.45 1.79 8.74
CA ILE A 29 -5.00 0.59 9.39
C ILE A 29 -3.87 -0.31 9.91
N LYS A 30 -2.81 -0.56 9.14
CA LYS A 30 -1.66 -1.37 9.60
C LYS A 30 -1.03 -0.74 10.84
N GLN A 31 -0.84 0.57 10.80
CA GLN A 31 -0.23 1.36 11.86
C GLN A 31 -1.11 1.37 13.13
N ALA A 32 -2.44 1.45 13.00
CA ALA A 32 -3.33 1.32 14.15
C ALA A 32 -3.16 -0.02 14.89
N TYR A 33 -2.83 -1.11 14.19
CA TYR A 33 -2.58 -2.41 14.81
C TYR A 33 -1.23 -2.52 15.52
N THR A 34 -0.31 -1.56 15.34
CA THR A 34 0.95 -1.48 16.10
C THR A 34 0.82 -0.60 17.33
N GLN A 35 -0.07 0.39 17.31
CA GLN A 35 -0.28 1.32 18.44
C GLN A 35 -1.26 0.80 19.49
N PHE A 36 -2.35 0.12 19.07
CA PHE A 36 -3.38 -0.33 20.00
C PHE A 36 -3.06 -1.72 20.55
N GLY A 37 -2.82 -1.81 21.86
CA GLY A 37 -2.61 -3.07 22.57
C GLY A 37 -3.77 -4.05 22.39
N GLY A 38 -3.47 -5.35 22.34
CA GLY A 38 -4.46 -6.41 22.15
C GLY A 38 -4.79 -6.73 20.68
N LYS A 39 -4.28 -5.95 19.72
CA LYS A 39 -4.34 -6.28 18.29
C LYS A 39 -2.99 -6.84 17.83
N ARG A 40 -3.03 -7.86 16.97
CA ARG A 40 -1.82 -8.46 16.40
C ARG A 40 -1.38 -7.65 15.16
N PRO A 41 -0.15 -7.11 15.11
CA PRO A 41 0.36 -6.42 13.92
C PRO A 41 0.33 -7.30 12.67
N PHE A 42 0.19 -6.66 11.51
CA PHE A 42 0.27 -7.34 10.22
C PHE A 42 1.71 -7.74 9.92
N GLY A 43 2.03 -9.03 10.03
CA GLY A 43 3.35 -9.57 9.69
C GLY A 43 3.63 -9.66 8.18
N VAL A 44 3.07 -8.75 7.37
CA VAL A 44 3.17 -8.78 5.90
C VAL A 44 3.54 -7.42 5.32
N SER A 45 4.47 -7.45 4.36
CA SER A 45 4.71 -6.35 3.45
C SER A 45 3.80 -6.49 2.23
N LEU A 46 3.32 -5.38 1.69
CA LEU A 46 2.40 -5.36 0.55
C LEU A 46 2.98 -4.53 -0.58
N LEU A 47 2.82 -5.02 -1.81
CA LEU A 47 3.04 -4.25 -3.03
C LEU A 47 1.69 -3.81 -3.57
N TYR A 48 1.55 -2.52 -3.85
CA TYR A 48 0.38 -1.91 -4.45
C TYR A 48 0.74 -1.43 -5.84
N ILE A 49 -0.05 -1.84 -6.81
CA ILE A 49 0.11 -1.43 -8.20
C ILE A 49 -1.22 -0.85 -8.62
N GLY A 50 -1.17 0.33 -9.20
CA GLY A 50 -2.35 0.99 -9.68
C GLY A 50 -2.02 1.94 -10.82
N TRP A 51 -3.07 2.36 -11.51
CA TRP A 51 -2.98 3.39 -12.52
C TRP A 51 -4.11 4.38 -12.27
N ASP A 52 -3.82 5.67 -12.37
CA ASP A 52 -4.84 6.71 -12.41
C ASP A 52 -4.54 7.77 -13.47
N LYS A 53 -5.53 8.60 -13.74
CA LYS A 53 -5.47 9.67 -14.76
C LYS A 53 -4.51 10.81 -14.42
N HIS A 54 -4.11 10.96 -13.15
CA HIS A 54 -3.33 12.11 -12.68
C HIS A 54 -1.84 11.82 -12.68
N TYR A 55 -1.44 10.63 -12.22
CA TYR A 55 -0.04 10.23 -12.02
C TYR A 55 0.36 9.02 -12.85
N GLY A 56 -0.57 8.44 -13.63
CA GLY A 56 -0.29 7.27 -14.45
C GLY A 56 -0.03 6.02 -13.62
N PHE A 57 0.90 5.18 -14.07
CA PHE A 57 1.27 3.95 -13.38
C PHE A 57 2.05 4.26 -12.12
N GLN A 58 1.60 3.69 -11.00
CA GLN A 58 2.16 3.90 -9.69
C GLN A 58 2.41 2.55 -9.02
N LEU A 59 3.55 2.47 -8.33
CA LEU A 59 3.97 1.32 -7.56
C LEU A 59 4.33 1.79 -6.16
N TYR A 60 3.66 1.24 -5.17
CA TYR A 60 3.93 1.51 -3.75
C TYR A 60 4.26 0.22 -3.02
N GLN A 61 5.06 0.33 -1.98
CA GLN A 61 5.34 -0.76 -1.06
C GLN A 61 5.06 -0.31 0.36
N SER A 62 4.41 -1.14 1.17
CA SER A 62 4.31 -0.93 2.62
C SER A 62 4.91 -2.06 3.43
N ASP A 63 5.39 -1.72 4.63
CA ASP A 63 5.96 -2.64 5.60
C ASP A 63 4.96 -2.94 6.76
N PRO A 64 5.22 -3.95 7.62
CA PRO A 64 4.39 -4.26 8.79
C PRO A 64 4.06 -3.09 9.71
N SER A 65 4.93 -2.07 9.77
CA SER A 65 4.76 -0.92 10.66
C SER A 65 3.70 0.07 10.16
N GLY A 66 3.32 -0.04 8.89
CA GLY A 66 2.39 0.88 8.22
C GLY A 66 3.10 2.02 7.49
N ASN A 67 4.44 1.97 7.36
CA ASN A 67 5.14 2.90 6.47
C ASN A 67 4.93 2.45 5.02
N TYR A 68 4.77 3.41 4.10
CA TYR A 68 4.77 3.16 2.67
C TYR A 68 5.65 4.14 1.91
N GLY A 69 6.10 3.72 0.73
CA GLY A 69 6.87 4.56 -0.19
C GLY A 69 6.58 4.23 -1.64
N GLY A 70 6.73 5.22 -2.52
CA GLY A 70 6.61 5.08 -3.97
C GLY A 70 7.92 4.60 -4.60
N TRP A 71 7.83 3.72 -5.60
CA TRP A 71 8.97 3.10 -6.26
C TRP A 71 8.77 3.06 -7.77
N LYS A 72 9.86 3.15 -8.54
CA LYS A 72 9.83 2.84 -9.97
C LYS A 72 9.82 1.34 -10.22
N ALA A 73 10.60 0.61 -9.42
CA ALA A 73 10.64 -0.83 -9.36
C ALA A 73 11.00 -1.25 -7.93
N THR A 74 10.39 -2.32 -7.43
CA THR A 74 10.66 -2.87 -6.11
C THR A 74 10.31 -4.35 -6.06
N CYS A 75 10.85 -5.07 -5.09
CA CYS A 75 10.55 -6.46 -4.82
C CYS A 75 10.47 -6.71 -3.30
N ILE A 76 9.71 -7.74 -2.91
CA ILE A 76 9.58 -8.18 -1.52
C ILE A 76 9.94 -9.66 -1.40
N GLY A 77 10.57 -10.06 -0.30
CA GLY A 77 10.94 -11.45 -0.02
C GLY A 77 12.42 -11.66 0.28
N ASN A 78 12.82 -12.93 0.44
CA ASN A 78 14.14 -13.31 0.95
C ASN A 78 15.31 -12.82 0.08
N SER A 79 15.14 -12.81 -1.24
CA SER A 79 16.19 -12.41 -2.19
C SER A 79 16.08 -10.94 -2.62
N ALA A 80 15.28 -10.14 -1.92
CA ALA A 80 14.99 -8.77 -2.33
C ALA A 80 16.27 -7.93 -2.45
N VAL A 81 17.20 -8.05 -1.50
CA VAL A 81 18.47 -7.29 -1.51
C VAL A 81 19.26 -7.51 -2.81
N SER A 82 19.37 -8.76 -3.26
CA SER A 82 20.08 -9.09 -4.49
C SER A 82 19.33 -8.63 -5.74
N ILE A 83 17.99 -8.71 -5.73
CA ILE A 83 17.15 -8.32 -6.86
C ILE A 83 17.09 -6.80 -7.00
N PHE A 84 17.12 -6.06 -5.89
CA PHE A 84 17.15 -4.59 -5.92
C PHE A 84 18.33 -4.04 -6.71
N VAL A 85 19.48 -4.74 -6.73
CA VAL A 85 20.65 -4.35 -7.54
C VAL A 85 20.35 -4.43 -9.05
N VAL A 86 19.46 -5.32 -9.47
CA VAL A 86 19.04 -5.49 -10.88
C VAL A 86 17.94 -4.49 -11.27
N LEU A 87 17.24 -3.92 -10.29
CA LEU A 87 16.15 -2.97 -10.48
C LEU A 87 16.61 -1.50 -10.51
N GLN A 88 17.91 -1.24 -10.32
CA GLN A 88 18.53 0.09 -10.46
C GLN A 88 18.97 0.34 -11.90
#